data_AF-A0AAE0CXC3-F1
#
_entry.id   AF-A0AAE0CXC3-F1
#
_cell.length_a   1.000
_cell.length_b   1.000
_cell.length_c   1.000
_cell.angle_alpha   90.00
_cell.angle_beta   90.00
_cell.angle_gamma   90.00
#
_symmetry.space_group_name_H-M   'P 1'
#
loop_
_entity.id
_entity.type
_entity.pdbx_description
1 polymer ?
#
loop_
_entity_poly.entity_id
_entity_poly.type
_entity_poly.pdbx_seq_one_letter_code
_entity_poly.pdbx_strand_id
1 'polypeptide(L)'
;MCRKMERELDNSLAEEESFWRQRFRVEWMKEGDCNTKFFHVKASTRRSCNMIRGLYDRGGVWRTKDEDLEDIINEYFASLFSSTYPSSVDLEDVFGIVENRLPANLNAFFNGQFTADDIRKAIFQMNSLKALGSDGYPADFYEKF
;
A
#
# COMPACT_ATOMS: atom_id res chain seq x y z
N MET A 1 41.37 3.30 26.48
CA MET A 1 40.81 4.65 26.66
C MET A 1 39.82 5.01 25.54
N CYS A 2 40.16 4.85 24.26
CA CYS A 2 39.24 5.17 23.14
C CYS A 2 37.89 4.44 23.15
N ARG A 3 37.87 3.10 23.36
CA ARG A 3 36.61 2.32 23.40
C ARG A 3 35.64 2.67 24.55
N LYS A 4 36.09 3.42 25.55
CA LYS A 4 35.24 3.91 26.64
C LYS A 4 34.57 5.21 26.24
N MET A 5 35.33 6.12 25.62
CA MET A 5 34.81 7.38 25.06
C MET A 5 33.83 7.12 23.91
N GLU A 6 34.09 6.16 23.03
CA GLU A 6 33.16 5.76 21.97
C GLU A 6 31.82 5.27 22.54
N ARG A 7 31.85 4.44 23.58
CA ARG A 7 30.63 3.97 24.24
C ARG A 7 29.87 5.06 24.97
N GLU A 8 30.57 6.00 25.61
CA GLU A 8 29.93 7.14 26.27
C GLU A 8 29.28 8.09 25.25
N LEU A 9 29.89 8.25 24.08
CA LEU A 9 29.33 9.01 22.96
C LEU A 9 28.08 8.31 22.39
N ASP A 10 28.15 7.01 22.12
CA ASP A 10 27.01 6.23 21.60
C ASP A 10 25.82 6.24 22.58
N ASN A 11 26.08 6.14 23.88
CA ASN A 11 25.04 6.22 24.90
C ASN A 11 24.38 7.61 24.93
N SER A 12 25.18 8.68 24.85
CA SER A 12 24.67 10.05 24.84
C SER A 12 23.82 10.31 23.60
N LEU A 13 24.24 9.81 22.43
CA LEU A 13 23.48 9.90 21.18
C LEU A 13 22.18 9.11 21.26
N ALA A 14 22.19 7.92 21.87
CA ALA A 14 20.98 7.10 22.05
C ALA A 14 19.97 7.75 23.00
N GLU A 15 20.44 8.38 24.08
CA GLU A 15 19.59 9.15 25.00
C GLU A 15 18.97 10.36 24.32
N GLU A 16 19.77 11.11 23.55
CA GLU A 16 19.30 12.25 22.78
C GLU A 16 18.27 11.83 21.70
N GLU A 17 18.54 10.75 20.96
CA GLU A 17 17.61 10.20 19.97
C GLU A 17 16.28 9.79 20.62
N SER A 18 16.33 9.11 21.78
CA SER A 18 15.14 8.72 22.54
C SER A 18 14.33 9.92 23.00
N PHE A 19 15.00 10.95 23.53
CA PHE A 19 14.38 12.20 23.93
C PHE A 19 13.67 12.89 22.76
N TRP A 20 14.35 13.06 21.63
CA TRP A 20 13.77 13.68 20.44
C TRP A 20 12.62 12.85 19.87
N ARG A 21 12.73 11.52 19.84
CA ARG A 21 11.67 10.63 19.39
C ARG A 21 10.40 10.77 20.23
N GLN A 22 10.54 10.83 21.56
CA GLN A 22 9.40 11.07 22.46
C GLN A 22 8.79 12.45 22.22
N ARG A 23 9.62 13.49 22.11
CA ARG A 23 9.17 14.86 21.87
C ARG A 23 8.41 15.02 20.54
N PHE A 24 8.95 14.48 19.44
CA PHE A 24 8.28 14.48 18.14
C PHE A 24 6.96 13.73 18.15
N ARG A 25 6.87 12.61 18.88
CA ARG A 25 5.62 11.85 19.03
C ARG A 25 4.57 12.65 19.81
N VAL A 26 4.97 13.35 20.88
CA VAL A 26 4.07 14.22 21.66
C VAL A 26 3.62 15.41 20.82
N GLU A 27 4.52 16.04 20.08
CA GLU A 27 4.21 17.13 19.15
C GLU A 27 3.25 16.68 18.05
N TRP A 28 3.48 15.50 17.45
CA TRP A 28 2.56 14.89 16.50
C TRP A 28 1.19 14.58 17.11
N MET A 29 1.12 14.07 18.33
CA MET A 29 -0.17 13.82 19.01
C MET A 29 -0.93 15.11 19.33
N LYS A 30 -0.24 16.21 19.61
CA LYS A 30 -0.86 17.51 19.91
C LYS A 30 -1.27 18.28 18.67
N GLU A 31 -0.44 18.24 17.63
CA GLU A 31 -0.54 19.14 16.48
C GLU A 31 -0.91 18.42 15.18
N GLY A 32 -0.85 17.09 15.13
CA GLY A 32 -0.98 16.28 13.91
C GLY A 32 -2.39 16.14 13.36
N ASP A 33 -3.42 16.37 14.16
CA ASP A 33 -4.84 16.34 13.74
C ASP A 33 -5.50 17.74 13.79
N CYS A 34 -4.78 18.72 14.33
CA CYS A 34 -5.21 20.11 14.34
C CYS A 34 -4.66 20.83 13.09
N ASN A 35 -5.42 21.77 12.52
CA ASN A 35 -5.01 22.55 11.36
C ASN A 35 -3.93 23.61 11.72
N THR A 36 -2.80 23.15 12.26
CA THR A 36 -1.69 23.96 12.75
C THR A 36 -0.70 24.27 11.63
N LYS A 37 0.15 25.28 11.85
CA LYS A 37 1.27 25.57 10.95
C LYS A 37 2.20 24.36 10.78
N PHE A 38 2.41 23.58 11.84
CA PHE A 38 3.21 22.36 11.80
C PHE A 38 2.61 21.31 10.86
N PHE A 39 1.30 21.07 10.94
CA PHE A 39 0.58 20.17 10.04
C PHE A 39 0.74 20.59 8.58
N HIS A 40 0.49 21.86 8.26
CA HIS A 40 0.63 22.37 6.89
C HIS A 40 2.06 22.27 6.35
N VAL A 41 3.08 22.55 7.17
CA VAL A 41 4.48 22.41 6.79
C VAL A 41 4.82 20.95 6.51
N LYS A 42 4.44 20.02 7.41
CA LYS A 42 4.66 18.58 7.21
C LYS A 42 3.95 18.07 5.95
N ALA A 43 2.69 18.43 5.74
CA ALA A 43 1.93 18.06 4.55
C ALA A 43 2.57 18.61 3.26
N SER A 44 3.02 19.87 3.28
CA SER A 44 3.69 20.50 2.15
C SER A 44 5.04 19.85 1.84
N THR A 45 5.83 19.54 2.86
CA THR A 45 7.09 18.80 2.70
C THR A 45 6.83 17.42 2.12
N ARG A 46 5.85 16.67 2.66
CA ARG A 46 5.48 15.36 2.11
C ARG A 46 5.03 15.47 0.65
N ARG A 47 4.21 16.46 0.32
CA ARG A 47 3.79 16.74 -1.06
C ARG A 47 5.00 17.02 -1.95
N SER A 48 5.92 17.87 -1.52
CA SER A 48 7.13 18.22 -2.27
C SER A 48 8.06 17.02 -2.50
N CYS A 49 8.28 16.19 -1.47
CA CYS A 49 9.11 14.99 -1.57
C CYS A 49 8.49 13.92 -2.47
N ASN A 50 7.16 13.78 -2.45
CA ASN A 50 6.46 12.77 -3.23
C ASN A 50 6.04 13.25 -4.62
N MET A 51 6.29 14.52 -4.96
CA MET A 51 5.90 15.07 -6.25
C MET A 51 6.84 14.59 -7.34
N ILE A 52 6.30 13.81 -8.28
CA ILE A 52 6.98 13.49 -9.53
C ILE A 52 7.05 14.79 -10.34
N ARG A 53 8.26 15.36 -10.47
CA ARG A 53 8.47 16.62 -11.19
C ARG A 53 8.47 16.47 -12.71
N GLY A 54 8.71 15.26 -13.16
CA GLY A 54 8.81 14.90 -14.56
C GLY A 54 9.38 13.51 -14.73
N LEU A 55 9.27 12.97 -15.94
CA LEU A 55 9.79 11.66 -16.34
C LEU A 55 10.39 11.77 -17.73
N TYR A 56 11.35 10.89 -18.04
CA TYR A 56 11.85 10.74 -19.40
C TYR A 56 10.93 9.81 -20.18
N ASP A 57 10.55 10.20 -21.39
CA ASP A 57 9.88 9.30 -22.34
C ASP A 57 10.87 8.30 -22.96
N ARG A 58 10.36 7.33 -23.74
CA ARG A 58 11.20 6.35 -24.45
C ARG A 58 12.18 6.97 -25.44
N GLY A 59 11.91 8.19 -25.90
CA GLY A 59 12.81 8.96 -26.76
C GLY A 59 13.91 9.70 -25.99
N GLY A 60 13.93 9.60 -24.66
CA GLY A 60 14.88 10.31 -23.80
C GLY A 60 14.53 11.78 -23.59
N VAL A 61 13.31 12.21 -23.93
CA VAL A 61 12.85 13.59 -23.74
C VAL A 61 12.21 13.74 -22.36
N TRP A 62 12.62 14.78 -21.63
CA TRP A 62 12.06 15.10 -20.32
C TRP A 62 10.65 15.72 -20.46
N ARG A 63 9.65 15.08 -19.85
CA ARG A 63 8.26 15.53 -19.82
C ARG A 63 7.87 15.96 -18.41
N THR A 64 7.00 16.96 -18.32
CA THR A 64 6.54 17.53 -17.04
C THR A 64 5.02 17.79 -17.01
N LYS A 65 4.31 17.56 -18.11
CA LYS A 65 2.85 17.72 -18.16
C LYS A 65 2.20 16.47 -17.61
N ASP A 66 1.15 16.62 -16.81
CA ASP A 66 0.48 15.49 -16.15
C ASP A 66 0.00 14.43 -17.16
N GLU A 67 -0.58 14.87 -18.29
CA GLU A 67 -1.02 14.02 -19.40
C GLU A 67 0.14 13.15 -19.95
N ASP A 68 1.30 13.78 -20.20
CA ASP A 68 2.49 13.07 -20.69
C ASP A 68 3.03 12.08 -19.64
N LEU A 69 2.97 12.42 -18.36
CA LEU A 69 3.45 11.57 -17.26
C LEU A 69 2.56 10.34 -17.07
N GLU A 70 1.24 10.52 -17.13
CA GLU A 70 0.27 9.43 -17.07
C GLU A 70 0.53 8.42 -18.20
N ASP A 71 0.72 8.90 -19.43
CA ASP A 71 1.02 8.05 -20.58
C ASP A 71 2.34 7.29 -20.40
N ILE A 72 3.42 7.95 -19.97
CA ILE A 72 4.72 7.31 -19.71
C ILE A 72 4.60 6.21 -18.64
N ILE A 73 3.89 6.49 -17.55
CA ILE A 73 3.71 5.55 -16.44
C ILE A 73 2.89 4.34 -16.90
N ASN A 74 1.76 4.59 -17.57
CA ASN A 74 0.88 3.54 -18.08
C ASN A 74 1.62 2.63 -19.06
N GLU A 75 2.34 3.23 -20.00
CA GLU A 75 3.11 2.51 -21.00
C GLU A 75 4.24 1.66 -20.38
N TYR A 76 4.95 2.23 -19.40
CA TYR A 76 6.01 1.54 -18.68
C TYR A 76 5.47 0.31 -17.93
N PHE A 77 4.41 0.47 -17.13
CA PHE A 77 3.85 -0.62 -16.35
C PHE A 77 3.10 -1.63 -17.21
N ALA A 78 2.42 -1.19 -18.27
CA ALA A 78 1.82 -2.10 -19.24
C ALA A 78 2.91 -2.99 -19.87
N SER A 79 4.05 -2.42 -20.27
CA SER A 79 5.18 -3.20 -20.78
C SER A 79 5.80 -4.11 -19.72
N LEU A 80 5.96 -3.64 -18.47
CA LEU A 80 6.58 -4.40 -17.39
C LEU A 80 5.76 -5.63 -17.01
N PHE A 81 4.43 -5.50 -17.01
CA PHE A 81 3.49 -6.56 -16.65
C PHE A 81 2.94 -7.33 -17.86
N SER A 82 3.37 -7.00 -19.08
CA SER A 82 3.06 -7.80 -20.26
C SER A 82 4.18 -8.79 -20.52
N SER A 83 3.83 -10.07 -20.70
CA SER A 83 4.76 -11.09 -21.19
C SER A 83 4.70 -11.13 -22.72
N THR A 84 5.86 -11.16 -23.36
CA THR A 84 5.95 -11.02 -24.83
C THR A 84 5.42 -12.25 -25.56
N TYR A 85 5.66 -13.46 -25.05
CA TYR A 85 5.15 -14.73 -25.59
C TYR A 85 5.52 -15.89 -24.61
N PRO A 86 4.84 -16.03 -23.46
CA PRO A 86 5.14 -17.14 -22.57
C PRO A 86 4.73 -18.45 -23.26
N SER A 87 5.66 -19.38 -23.42
CA SER A 87 5.32 -20.70 -23.93
C SER A 87 4.49 -21.45 -22.88
N SER A 88 3.71 -22.46 -23.31
CA SER A 88 3.00 -23.33 -22.36
C SER A 88 3.93 -24.02 -21.36
N VAL A 89 5.21 -24.16 -21.71
CA VAL A 89 6.27 -24.73 -20.88
C VAL A 89 6.70 -23.75 -19.79
N ASP A 90 6.92 -22.47 -20.14
CA ASP A 90 7.29 -21.43 -19.16
C ASP A 90 6.21 -21.24 -18.09
N LEU A 91 4.94 -21.39 -18.47
CA LEU A 91 3.82 -21.32 -17.53
C LEU A 91 3.75 -22.55 -16.62
N GLU A 92 3.96 -23.77 -17.14
CA GLU A 92 3.96 -24.98 -16.32
C GLU A 92 5.13 -25.03 -15.33
N ASP A 93 6.31 -24.51 -15.68
CA ASP A 93 7.44 -24.41 -14.75
C ASP A 93 7.13 -23.48 -13.57
N VAL A 94 6.46 -22.34 -13.81
CA VAL A 94 6.02 -21.43 -12.75
C VAL A 94 4.89 -22.04 -11.92
N PHE A 95 3.88 -22.63 -12.55
CA PHE A 95 2.78 -23.27 -11.83
C PHE A 95 3.22 -24.55 -11.11
N GLY A 96 4.28 -25.22 -11.56
CA GLY A 96 4.85 -26.44 -10.95
C GLY A 96 5.42 -26.21 -9.56
N ILE A 97 5.81 -24.96 -9.25
CA ILE A 97 6.29 -24.53 -7.93
C ILE A 97 5.12 -24.39 -6.94
N VAL A 98 3.89 -24.20 -7.43
CA VAL A 98 2.72 -24.03 -6.58
C VAL A 98 2.20 -25.40 -6.15
N GLU A 99 2.64 -25.86 -4.98
CA GLU A 99 2.30 -27.19 -4.45
C GLU A 99 0.80 -27.38 -4.14
N ASN A 100 0.08 -26.31 -3.79
CA ASN A 100 -1.34 -26.34 -3.40
C ASN A 100 -2.25 -25.80 -4.51
N ARG A 101 -2.24 -26.44 -5.69
CA ARG A 101 -3.19 -26.09 -6.75
C ARG A 101 -4.61 -26.46 -6.30
N LEU A 102 -5.57 -25.57 -6.57
CA LEU A 102 -6.99 -25.86 -6.39
C LEU A 102 -7.35 -27.11 -7.21
N PRO A 103 -7.89 -28.18 -6.59
CA PRO A 103 -8.23 -29.38 -7.32
C PRO A 103 -9.38 -29.08 -8.29
N ALA A 104 -9.34 -29.70 -9.47
CA ALA A 104 -10.24 -29.39 -10.59
C ALA A 104 -11.73 -29.55 -10.23
N ASN A 105 -12.05 -30.38 -9.22
CA ASN A 105 -13.41 -30.57 -8.70
C ASN A 105 -13.95 -29.35 -7.94
N LEU A 106 -13.09 -28.44 -7.47
CA LEU A 106 -13.50 -27.18 -6.82
C LEU A 106 -13.67 -26.04 -7.81
N ASN A 107 -13.21 -26.16 -9.05
CA ASN A 107 -13.39 -25.09 -10.06
C ASN A 107 -14.87 -24.80 -10.33
N ALA A 108 -15.73 -25.82 -10.29
CA ALA A 108 -17.18 -25.64 -10.43
C ALA A 108 -17.80 -24.88 -9.24
N PHE A 109 -17.19 -25.00 -8.04
CA PHE A 109 -17.61 -24.26 -6.86
C PHE A 109 -17.17 -22.80 -6.92
N PHE A 110 -15.92 -22.53 -7.29
CA PHE A 110 -15.38 -21.16 -7.35
C PHE A 110 -15.84 -20.35 -8.58
N ASN A 111 -16.13 -21.01 -9.72
CA ASN A 111 -16.65 -20.35 -10.92
C ASN A 111 -18.18 -20.41 -11.03
N GLY A 112 -18.86 -20.96 -10.01
CA GLY A 112 -20.31 -20.99 -9.94
C GLY A 112 -20.93 -19.63 -9.66
N GLN A 113 -22.25 -19.53 -9.81
CA GLN A 113 -22.98 -18.34 -9.34
C GLN A 113 -23.10 -18.38 -7.82
N PHE A 114 -22.91 -17.23 -7.16
CA PHE A 114 -23.16 -17.09 -5.73
C PHE A 114 -24.62 -17.35 -5.42
N THR A 115 -24.87 -18.12 -4.37
CA THR A 115 -26.23 -18.35 -3.86
C THR A 115 -26.58 -17.33 -2.78
N ALA A 116 -27.87 -17.15 -2.50
CA ALA A 116 -28.32 -16.29 -1.41
C ALA A 116 -27.79 -16.73 -0.03
N ASP A 117 -27.51 -18.03 0.13
CA ASP A 117 -26.93 -18.58 1.36
C ASP A 117 -25.44 -18.20 1.51
N ASP A 118 -24.69 -18.19 0.41
CA ASP A 118 -23.29 -17.73 0.40
C ASP A 118 -23.19 -16.25 0.77
N ILE A 119 -24.07 -15.43 0.20
CA ILE A 119 -24.15 -13.98 0.50
C ILE A 119 -24.48 -13.79 1.99
N ARG A 120 -25.47 -14.52 2.51
CA ARG A 120 -25.84 -14.45 3.92
C ARG A 120 -24.65 -14.85 4.80
N LYS A 121 -24.02 -15.99 4.55
CA LYS A 121 -22.85 -16.45 5.33
C LYS A 121 -21.72 -15.43 5.32
N ALA A 122 -21.43 -14.83 4.17
CA ALA A 122 -20.40 -13.80 4.05
C ALA A 122 -20.75 -12.56 4.90
N ILE A 123 -22.01 -12.10 4.87
CA ILE A 123 -22.48 -10.96 5.68
C ILE A 123 -22.29 -11.24 7.17
N PHE A 124 -22.75 -12.39 7.67
CA PHE A 124 -22.67 -12.73 9.08
C PHE A 124 -21.26 -13.15 9.57
N GLN A 125 -20.31 -13.35 8.66
CA GLN A 125 -18.88 -13.57 8.98
C GLN A 125 -18.07 -12.26 8.99
N MET A 126 -18.64 -11.15 8.50
CA MET A 126 -17.98 -9.85 8.58
C MET A 126 -17.97 -9.35 10.03
N ASN A 127 -16.94 -8.56 10.37
CA ASN A 127 -16.86 -7.93 11.69
C ASN A 127 -17.72 -6.65 11.67
N SER A 128 -18.64 -6.52 12.63
CA SER A 128 -19.75 -5.56 12.59
C SER A 128 -19.33 -4.07 12.53
N LEU A 129 -18.10 -3.75 12.94
CA LEU A 129 -17.55 -2.38 13.01
C LEU A 129 -16.38 -2.13 12.05
N LYS A 130 -16.35 -2.77 10.88
CA LYS A 130 -15.37 -2.43 9.84
C LYS A 130 -15.65 -1.07 9.19
N ALA A 131 -14.62 -0.55 8.52
CA ALA A 131 -14.68 0.70 7.79
C ALA A 131 -15.85 0.71 6.79
N LEU A 132 -16.50 1.86 6.69
CA LEU A 132 -17.70 2.07 5.86
C LEU A 132 -17.36 1.93 4.37
N GLY A 133 -18.28 1.32 3.61
CA GLY A 133 -18.21 1.30 2.16
C GLY A 133 -18.50 2.67 1.55
N SER A 134 -18.44 2.77 0.22
CA SER A 134 -18.83 3.98 -0.52
C SER A 134 -20.32 4.34 -0.34
N ASP A 135 -21.12 3.38 0.14
CA ASP A 135 -22.53 3.49 0.50
C ASP A 135 -22.77 4.09 1.91
N GLY A 136 -21.74 4.13 2.76
CA GLY A 136 -21.81 4.75 4.09
C GLY A 136 -22.49 3.90 5.18
N TYR A 137 -22.79 2.61 4.93
CA TYR A 137 -23.41 1.73 5.92
C TYR A 137 -22.40 0.71 6.51
N PRO A 138 -22.45 0.44 7.84
CA PRO A 138 -21.63 -0.61 8.45
C PRO A 138 -22.22 -2.01 8.21
N ALA A 139 -21.39 -3.04 8.32
CA ALA A 139 -21.82 -4.45 8.13
C ALA A 139 -23.02 -4.84 9.03
N ASP A 140 -23.09 -4.29 10.25
CA ASP A 140 -24.19 -4.51 11.21
C ASP A 140 -25.58 -4.08 10.69
N PHE A 141 -25.63 -3.16 9.71
CA PHE A 141 -26.89 -2.77 9.05
C PHE A 141 -27.46 -3.94 8.23
N TYR A 142 -26.61 -4.59 7.43
CA TYR A 142 -26.99 -5.70 6.56
C TYR A 142 -27.21 -7.02 7.32
N GLU A 143 -26.67 -7.14 8.53
CA GLU A 143 -26.99 -8.28 9.42
C GLU A 143 -28.39 -8.18 10.03
N LYS A 144 -28.91 -6.96 10.23
CA LYS A 144 -30.15 -6.70 10.97
C LYS A 144 -31.37 -6.41 10.08
N PHE A 145 -31.17 -5.87 8.88
CA PHE A 145 -32.23 -5.45 7.96
C PHE A 145 -32.12 -6.15 6.61
#